data_AF-A0A1S1Q8C9-F1
#
_entry.id   AF-A0A1S1Q8C9-F1
#
_cell.length_a   1.000
_cell.length_b   1.000
_cell.length_c   1.000
_cell.angle_alpha   90.00
_cell.angle_beta   90.00
_cell.angle_gamma   90.00
#
_symmetry.space_group_name_H-M   'P 1'
#
loop_
_entity.id
_entity.type
_entity.pdbx_description
1 polymer ?
#
loop_
_entity_poly.entity_id
_entity_poly.type
_entity_poly.pdbx_seq_one_letter_code
_entity_poly.pdbx_strand_id
1 'polypeptide(L)'
;MRREEGQDLIRIGVTGHMDLTPATVPLVRAALTAALLPYAPDLTGVSCIAAGSDSIFADVVLEIGGTLEVIIPAADYRARKVKSDHAHLFDDLVRRAATVRVLPHEVSDRAAYEAANEALLDTVDLLMAVWDGQAAADRGGTAAVVARAQASERAVQVIWPTGAARQRQR
;
A
#
# COMPACT_ATOMS: atom_id res chain seq x y z
N MET A 1 -14.50 -32.30 -18.82
CA MET A 1 -14.71 -31.32 -17.74
C MET A 1 -13.34 -31.03 -17.11
N ARG A 2 -12.63 -30.02 -17.62
CA ARG A 2 -11.45 -29.44 -16.97
C ARG A 2 -11.62 -27.93 -17.06
N ARG A 3 -11.97 -27.28 -15.95
CA ARG A 3 -11.72 -25.86 -15.78
C ARG A 3 -10.39 -25.78 -15.04
N GLU A 4 -9.34 -25.39 -15.73
CA GLU A 4 -8.14 -24.83 -15.11
C GLU A 4 -8.08 -23.37 -15.62
N GLU A 5 -9.03 -22.57 -15.14
CA GLU A 5 -9.03 -21.12 -15.32
C GLU A 5 -8.16 -20.56 -14.19
N GLY A 6 -6.84 -20.54 -14.41
CA GLY A 6 -5.97 -19.57 -13.75
C GLY A 6 -6.35 -18.20 -14.29
N GLN A 7 -7.40 -17.60 -13.74
CA GLN A 7 -7.63 -16.18 -13.95
C GLN A 7 -6.49 -15.49 -13.22
N ASP A 8 -5.57 -14.85 -13.95
CA ASP A 8 -4.59 -13.94 -13.34
C ASP A 8 -5.40 -12.81 -12.70
N LEU A 9 -5.73 -12.99 -11.42
CA LEU A 9 -6.38 -12.01 -10.57
C LEU A 9 -5.51 -10.75 -10.60
N ILE A 10 -6.12 -9.60 -10.87
CA ILE A 10 -5.37 -8.34 -10.95
C ILE A 10 -4.68 -8.06 -9.60
N ARG A 11 -3.39 -7.73 -9.66
CA ARG A 11 -2.58 -7.44 -8.49
C ARG A 11 -2.39 -5.93 -8.39
N ILE A 12 -2.91 -5.35 -7.31
CA ILE A 12 -2.94 -3.90 -7.11
C ILE A 12 -2.06 -3.55 -5.92
N GLY A 13 -1.02 -2.78 -6.16
CA GLY A 13 -0.14 -2.24 -5.13
C GLY A 13 -0.61 -0.87 -4.62
N VAL A 14 -0.19 -0.50 -3.42
CA VAL A 14 -0.40 0.85 -2.88
C VAL A 14 0.92 1.50 -2.48
N THR A 15 0.99 2.82 -2.65
CA THR A 15 1.95 3.68 -1.96
C THR A 15 1.24 4.97 -1.58
N GLY A 16 1.60 5.58 -0.45
CA GLY A 16 0.95 6.82 -0.06
C GLY A 16 1.48 7.49 1.19
N HIS A 17 0.90 8.64 1.47
CA HIS A 17 1.26 9.45 2.63
C HIS A 17 0.84 8.77 3.95
N MET A 18 1.73 8.84 4.95
CA MET A 18 1.44 8.38 6.32
C MET A 18 0.80 9.47 7.19
N ASP A 19 0.91 10.74 6.78
CA ASP A 19 0.56 11.93 7.56
C ASP A 19 -0.79 12.53 7.12
N LEU A 20 -1.78 11.71 6.77
CA LEU A 20 -3.12 12.19 6.42
C LEU A 20 -3.79 12.88 7.61
N THR A 21 -4.54 13.97 7.37
CA THR A 21 -5.38 14.56 8.42
C THR A 21 -6.56 13.64 8.75
N PRO A 22 -7.13 13.68 9.97
CA PRO A 22 -8.31 12.88 10.33
C PRO A 22 -9.49 13.06 9.37
N ALA A 23 -9.70 14.28 8.84
CA ALA A 23 -10.74 14.56 7.86
C ALA A 23 -10.45 13.96 6.46
N THR A 24 -9.17 13.69 6.15
CA THR A 24 -8.76 13.11 4.86
C THR A 24 -8.88 11.60 4.82
N VAL A 25 -8.73 10.93 5.97
CA VAL A 25 -8.87 9.46 6.08
C VAL A 25 -10.18 8.94 5.45
N PRO A 26 -11.39 9.45 5.80
CA PRO A 26 -12.62 8.96 5.18
C PRO A 26 -12.73 9.30 3.69
N LEU A 27 -12.17 10.42 3.23
CA LEU A 27 -12.16 10.81 1.81
C LEU A 27 -11.30 9.84 0.99
N VAL A 28 -10.08 9.58 1.46
CA VAL A 28 -9.16 8.62 0.82
C VAL A 28 -9.75 7.23 0.82
N ARG A 29 -10.35 6.80 1.93
CA ARG A 29 -11.04 5.50 2.01
C ARG A 29 -12.13 5.39 0.96
N ALA A 30 -13.03 6.37 0.86
CA ALA A 30 -14.10 6.35 -0.14
C ALA A 30 -13.56 6.34 -1.58
N ALA A 31 -12.50 7.10 -1.86
CA ALA A 31 -11.87 7.14 -3.17
C ALA A 31 -11.19 5.81 -3.54
N LEU A 32 -10.50 5.18 -2.58
CA LEU A 32 -9.92 3.85 -2.74
C LEU A 32 -11.00 2.79 -2.95
N THR A 33 -12.08 2.81 -2.17
CA THR A 33 -13.20 1.88 -2.35
C THR A 33 -13.77 2.02 -3.76
N ALA A 34 -14.06 3.24 -4.22
CA ALA A 34 -14.60 3.47 -5.56
C ALA A 34 -13.63 3.01 -6.68
N ALA A 35 -12.32 3.19 -6.47
CA ALA A 35 -11.30 2.77 -7.43
C ALA A 35 -11.09 1.24 -7.47
N LEU A 36 -11.28 0.55 -6.33
CA LEU A 36 -11.07 -0.89 -6.21
C LEU A 36 -12.32 -1.72 -6.52
N LEU A 37 -13.52 -1.16 -6.33
CA LEU A 37 -14.79 -1.87 -6.52
C LEU A 37 -14.95 -2.52 -7.91
N PRO A 38 -14.48 -1.92 -9.03
CA PRO A 38 -14.55 -2.55 -10.35
C PRO A 38 -13.77 -3.87 -10.47
N TYR A 39 -12.82 -4.13 -9.57
CA TYR A 39 -12.00 -5.34 -9.56
C TYR A 39 -12.45 -6.36 -8.50
N ALA A 40 -13.45 -6.03 -7.68
CA ALA A 40 -13.89 -6.89 -6.59
C ALA A 40 -14.82 -8.02 -7.08
N PRO A 41 -14.79 -9.21 -6.45
CA PRO A 41 -13.84 -9.63 -5.39
C PRO A 41 -12.51 -10.15 -5.96
N ASP A 42 -12.39 -10.22 -7.28
CA ASP A 42 -11.31 -10.87 -8.02
C ASP A 42 -10.03 -10.01 -8.13
N LEU A 43 -9.53 -9.53 -6.98
CA LEU A 43 -8.28 -8.78 -6.88
C LEU A 43 -7.40 -9.24 -5.71
N THR A 44 -6.09 -9.06 -5.87
CA THR A 44 -5.12 -9.16 -4.79
C THR A 44 -4.49 -7.79 -4.52
N GLY A 45 -4.71 -7.25 -3.32
CA GLY A 45 -4.05 -6.05 -2.83
C GLY A 45 -2.70 -6.38 -2.23
N VAL A 46 -1.64 -5.67 -2.64
CA VAL A 46 -0.28 -5.82 -2.12
C VAL A 46 0.12 -4.54 -1.38
N SER A 47 0.49 -4.64 -0.10
CA SER A 47 0.77 -3.47 0.74
C SER A 47 1.91 -3.70 1.72
N CYS A 48 2.64 -2.64 2.06
CA CYS A 48 3.61 -2.63 3.16
C CYS A 48 2.95 -2.32 4.51
N ILE A 49 1.62 -2.08 4.54
CA ILE A 49 0.76 -1.82 5.70
C ILE A 49 1.32 -0.78 6.68
N ALA A 50 2.06 0.20 6.13
CA ALA A 50 2.47 1.38 6.87
C ALA A 50 1.23 2.16 7.38
N ALA A 51 1.42 2.97 8.41
CA ALA A 51 0.35 3.81 8.93
C ALA A 51 -0.17 4.77 7.85
N GLY A 52 -1.46 5.10 7.87
CA GLY A 52 -2.08 5.98 6.88
C GLY A 52 -2.53 5.21 5.63
N SER A 53 -2.06 5.64 4.46
CA SER A 53 -2.60 5.21 3.15
C SER A 53 -2.56 3.69 2.94
N ASP A 54 -1.43 3.05 3.24
CA ASP A 54 -1.21 1.62 3.06
C ASP A 54 -2.18 0.75 3.85
N SER A 55 -2.47 1.15 5.10
CA SER A 55 -3.40 0.43 5.98
C SER A 55 -4.86 0.67 5.60
N ILE A 56 -5.21 1.91 5.18
CA ILE A 56 -6.56 2.21 4.66
C ILE A 56 -6.84 1.35 3.42
N PHE A 57 -5.88 1.26 2.50
CA PHE A 57 -5.99 0.41 1.31
C PHE A 57 -6.18 -1.06 1.69
N ALA A 58 -5.35 -1.58 2.59
CA ALA A 58 -5.42 -2.98 3.02
C ALA A 58 -6.77 -3.34 3.62
N ASP A 59 -7.33 -2.48 4.48
CA ASP A 59 -8.69 -2.67 5.02
C ASP A 59 -9.75 -2.66 3.92
N VAL A 60 -9.69 -1.69 3.00
CA VAL A 60 -10.67 -1.59 1.90
C VAL A 60 -10.65 -2.83 1.02
N VAL A 61 -9.46 -3.35 0.68
CA VAL A 61 -9.31 -4.58 -0.10
C VAL A 61 -10.03 -5.75 0.58
N LEU A 62 -9.82 -5.92 1.88
CA LEU A 62 -10.45 -6.99 2.64
C LEU A 62 -11.98 -6.79 2.78
N GLU A 63 -12.44 -5.56 2.98
CA GLU A 63 -13.86 -5.24 3.12
C GLU A 63 -14.68 -5.50 1.85
N ILE A 64 -14.09 -5.28 0.68
CA ILE A 64 -14.76 -5.56 -0.60
C ILE A 64 -14.60 -7.01 -1.07
N GLY A 65 -14.03 -7.88 -0.23
CA GLY A 65 -13.88 -9.31 -0.49
C GLY A 65 -12.64 -9.71 -1.28
N GLY A 66 -11.68 -8.80 -1.47
CA GLY A 66 -10.41 -9.08 -2.12
C GLY A 66 -9.41 -9.81 -1.19
N THR A 67 -8.30 -10.25 -1.79
CA THR A 67 -7.21 -10.92 -1.06
C THR A 67 -6.12 -9.91 -0.70
N LEU A 68 -5.59 -9.95 0.53
CA LEU A 68 -4.47 -9.11 0.96
C LEU A 68 -3.16 -9.91 1.01
N GLU A 69 -2.11 -9.39 0.39
CA GLU A 69 -0.73 -9.82 0.59
C GLU A 69 0.09 -8.68 1.20
N VAL A 70 0.94 -9.02 2.18
CA VAL A 70 1.73 -8.06 2.93
C VAL A 70 3.21 -8.28 2.68
N ILE A 71 3.94 -7.19 2.45
CA ILE A 71 5.42 -7.16 2.38
C ILE A 71 5.95 -6.40 3.59
N ILE A 72 6.76 -7.04 4.42
CA ILE A 72 7.41 -6.41 5.57
C ILE A 72 8.88 -6.13 5.21
N PRO A 73 9.34 -4.86 5.28
CA PRO A 73 10.69 -4.49 4.83
C PRO A 73 11.84 -5.20 5.56
N ALA A 74 11.68 -5.45 6.86
CA ALA A 74 12.72 -6.06 7.69
C ALA A 74 12.12 -6.74 8.93
N ALA A 75 12.88 -7.66 9.53
CA ALA A 75 12.46 -8.43 10.71
C ALA A 75 12.14 -7.53 11.93
N ASP A 76 12.87 -6.43 12.11
CA ASP A 76 12.67 -5.52 13.24
C ASP A 76 11.51 -4.51 13.04
N TYR A 77 10.85 -4.50 11.88
CA TYR A 77 9.91 -3.44 11.50
C TYR A 77 8.77 -3.26 12.49
N ARG A 78 8.11 -4.36 12.87
CA ARG A 78 7.01 -4.34 13.85
C ARG A 78 7.44 -3.82 15.22
N ALA A 79 8.68 -4.08 15.64
CA ALA A 79 9.18 -3.66 16.95
C ALA A 79 9.71 -2.22 16.96
N ARG A 80 10.25 -1.75 15.82
CA ARG A 80 11.06 -0.52 15.75
C ARG A 80 10.37 0.63 15.04
N LYS A 81 9.43 0.35 14.13
CA LYS A 81 8.83 1.34 13.23
C LYS A 81 7.33 1.49 13.43
N VAL A 82 6.66 0.43 13.86
CA VAL A 82 5.22 0.48 14.16
C VAL A 82 5.01 1.12 15.54
N LYS A 83 4.40 2.31 15.55
CA LYS A 83 4.03 3.02 16.77
C LYS A 83 2.86 2.33 17.48
N SER A 84 2.71 2.57 18.78
CA SER A 84 1.69 1.91 19.62
C SER A 84 0.25 2.18 19.19
N ASP A 85 -0.01 3.36 18.61
CA ASP A 85 -1.31 3.74 18.06
C ASP A 85 -1.69 2.96 16.79
N HIS A 86 -0.70 2.53 16.00
CA HIS A 86 -0.89 1.71 14.79
C HIS A 86 -0.75 0.20 15.04
N ALA A 87 -0.14 -0.20 16.16
CA ALA A 87 0.24 -1.58 16.44
C ALA A 87 -0.92 -2.58 16.32
N HIS A 88 -2.08 -2.26 16.88
CA HIS A 88 -3.24 -3.17 16.84
C HIS A 88 -3.76 -3.38 15.41
N LEU A 89 -3.84 -2.31 14.61
CA LEU A 89 -4.28 -2.38 13.22
C LEU A 89 -3.28 -3.17 12.37
N PHE A 90 -1.98 -2.91 12.54
CA PHE A 90 -0.92 -3.65 11.88
C PHE A 90 -1.04 -5.16 12.15
N ASP A 91 -1.19 -5.56 13.43
CA ASP A 91 -1.26 -6.97 13.81
C ASP A 91 -2.53 -7.67 13.29
N ASP A 92 -3.65 -6.94 13.20
CA ASP A 92 -4.88 -7.46 12.61
C ASP A 92 -4.75 -7.68 11.09
N LEU A 93 -4.18 -6.70 10.37
CA LEU A 93 -3.92 -6.80 8.93
C LEU A 93 -2.97 -7.95 8.60
N VAL A 94 -1.88 -8.12 9.36
CA VAL A 94 -0.95 -9.27 9.22
C VAL A 94 -1.69 -10.59 9.40
N ARG A 95 -2.61 -10.68 10.37
CA ARG A 95 -3.36 -11.92 10.64
C ARG A 95 -4.37 -12.25 9.54
N ARG A 96 -4.96 -11.23 8.91
CA ARG A 96 -5.98 -11.37 7.87
C ARG A 96 -5.38 -11.50 6.46
N ALA A 97 -4.11 -11.15 6.29
CA ALA A 97 -3.40 -11.32 5.03
C ALA A 97 -3.29 -12.80 4.66
N ALA A 98 -3.50 -13.10 3.38
CA ALA A 98 -3.32 -14.45 2.84
C ALA A 98 -1.84 -14.84 2.82
N THR A 99 -0.95 -13.89 2.57
CA THR A 99 0.51 -14.09 2.63
C THR A 99 1.18 -12.89 3.29
N VAL A 100 2.20 -13.18 4.11
CA VAL A 100 3.08 -12.18 4.71
C VAL A 100 4.51 -12.53 4.35
N ARG A 101 5.15 -11.70 3.52
CA ARG A 101 6.54 -11.85 3.10
C ARG A 101 7.42 -10.86 3.85
N VAL A 102 8.25 -11.38 4.76
CA VAL A 102 9.31 -10.57 5.39
C VAL A 102 10.56 -10.65 4.51
N LEU A 103 11.08 -9.51 4.08
CA LEU A 103 12.31 -9.47 3.29
C LEU A 103 13.54 -9.80 4.15
N PRO A 104 14.64 -10.32 3.57
CA PRO A 104 15.82 -10.77 4.30
C PRO A 104 16.71 -9.60 4.77
N HIS A 105 16.10 -8.63 5.46
CA HIS A 105 16.77 -7.53 6.13
C HIS A 105 16.53 -7.63 7.64
N GLU A 106 17.58 -7.48 8.43
CA GLU A 106 17.46 -7.47 9.89
C GLU A 106 16.96 -6.11 10.39
N VAL A 107 17.35 -5.01 9.73
CA VAL A 107 17.10 -3.64 10.16
C VAL A 107 16.24 -2.88 9.15
N SER A 108 15.23 -2.18 9.65
CA SER A 108 14.34 -1.29 8.89
C SER A 108 15.01 0.03 8.55
N ASP A 109 16.04 -0.05 7.70
CA ASP A 109 16.74 1.10 7.14
C ASP A 109 16.21 1.47 5.75
N ARG A 110 16.84 2.46 5.11
CA ARG A 110 16.45 2.92 3.79
C ARG A 110 16.54 1.82 2.73
N ALA A 111 17.54 0.95 2.79
CA ALA A 111 17.71 -0.12 1.81
C ALA A 111 16.60 -1.16 1.93
N ALA A 112 16.19 -1.50 3.15
CA ALA A 112 15.04 -2.37 3.40
C ALA A 112 13.74 -1.80 2.80
N TYR A 113 13.50 -0.48 2.94
CA TYR A 113 12.33 0.17 2.34
C TYR A 113 12.39 0.19 0.81
N GLU A 114 13.56 0.46 0.23
CA GLU A 114 13.76 0.45 -1.22
C GLU A 114 13.50 -0.95 -1.79
N ALA A 115 14.02 -1.99 -1.15
CA ALA A 115 13.80 -3.38 -1.50
C ALA A 115 12.33 -3.81 -1.35
N ALA A 116 11.63 -3.32 -0.31
CA ALA A 116 10.19 -3.56 -0.15
C ALA A 116 9.37 -2.93 -1.28
N ASN A 117 9.70 -1.69 -1.65
CA ASN A 117 9.06 -1.00 -2.77
C ASN A 117 9.38 -1.69 -4.11
N GLU A 118 10.60 -2.19 -4.32
CA GLU A 118 10.95 -3.03 -5.48
C GLU A 118 10.11 -4.30 -5.53
N ALA A 119 10.10 -5.08 -4.45
CA ALA A 119 9.33 -6.32 -4.37
C ALA A 119 7.83 -6.10 -4.60
N LEU A 120 7.28 -4.97 -4.14
CA LEU A 120 5.90 -4.59 -4.41
C LEU A 120 5.71 -4.32 -5.90
N LEU A 121 6.50 -3.42 -6.50
CA LEU A 121 6.37 -3.04 -7.92
C LEU A 121 6.57 -4.21 -8.89
N ASP A 122 7.42 -5.17 -8.54
CA ASP A 122 7.67 -6.36 -9.35
C ASP A 122 6.46 -7.31 -9.41
N THR A 123 5.59 -7.25 -8.40
CA THR A 123 4.48 -8.20 -8.25
C THR A 123 3.11 -7.63 -8.59
N VAL A 124 2.99 -6.34 -8.96
CA VAL A 124 1.70 -5.68 -9.18
C VAL A 124 1.51 -5.23 -10.62
N ASP A 125 0.28 -5.30 -11.10
CA ASP A 125 -0.13 -4.85 -12.43
C ASP A 125 -0.46 -3.35 -12.43
N LEU A 126 -0.99 -2.86 -11.31
CA LEU A 126 -1.40 -1.48 -11.09
C LEU A 126 -0.87 -0.97 -9.74
N LEU A 127 -0.29 0.22 -9.73
CA LEU A 127 0.03 0.95 -8.50
C LEU A 127 -1.00 2.05 -8.26
N MET A 128 -1.68 2.01 -7.12
CA MET A 128 -2.48 3.12 -6.61
C MET A 128 -1.63 4.02 -5.72
N ALA A 129 -1.47 5.28 -6.11
CA ALA A 129 -0.67 6.26 -5.39
C ALA A 129 -1.59 7.24 -4.64
N VAL A 130 -1.71 7.10 -3.32
CA VAL A 130 -2.43 8.07 -2.47
C VAL A 130 -1.50 9.26 -2.21
N TRP A 131 -1.53 10.21 -3.14
CA TRP A 131 -0.49 11.21 -3.28
C TRP A 131 -1.03 12.57 -3.72
N ASP A 132 -0.61 13.63 -3.04
CA ASP A 132 -0.98 15.04 -3.26
C ASP A 132 -0.37 15.67 -4.52
N GLY A 133 0.33 14.89 -5.34
CA GLY A 133 1.00 15.37 -6.56
C GLY A 133 2.25 16.22 -6.29
N GLN A 134 2.64 16.42 -5.03
CA GLN A 134 3.80 17.24 -4.68
C GLN A 134 5.11 16.45 -4.88
N ALA A 135 6.11 17.11 -5.46
CA ALA A 135 7.42 16.53 -5.71
C ALA A 135 8.05 15.96 -4.43
N ALA A 136 8.84 14.89 -4.59
CA ALA A 136 9.57 14.25 -3.51
C ALA A 136 10.38 15.27 -2.70
N ALA A 137 10.16 15.32 -1.39
CA ALA A 137 11.10 15.98 -0.47
C ALA A 137 12.40 15.17 -0.32
N ASP A 138 12.33 13.85 -0.53
CA ASP A 138 13.44 12.91 -0.42
C ASP A 138 13.32 11.72 -1.43
N ARG A 139 14.42 10.99 -1.65
CA ARG A 139 14.47 9.90 -2.64
C ARG A 139 13.70 8.62 -2.23
N GLY A 140 13.12 8.58 -1.03
CA GLY A 140 12.44 7.41 -0.47
C GLY A 140 10.93 7.52 -0.31
N GLY A 141 10.35 8.71 -0.51
CA GLY A 141 8.91 8.94 -0.34
C GLY A 141 8.04 8.48 -1.50
N THR A 142 6.72 8.64 -1.34
CA THR A 142 5.66 8.26 -2.31
C THR A 142 5.97 8.70 -3.75
N ALA A 143 6.46 9.93 -3.94
CA ALA A 143 6.79 10.45 -5.26
C ALA A 143 7.94 9.69 -5.96
N ALA A 144 8.91 9.16 -5.20
CA ALA A 144 9.98 8.32 -5.77
C ALA A 144 9.46 6.96 -6.23
N VAL A 145 8.51 6.37 -5.48
CA VAL A 145 7.84 5.11 -5.87
C VAL A 145 7.01 5.32 -7.13
N VAL A 146 6.24 6.41 -7.20
CA VAL A 146 5.47 6.79 -8.40
C VAL A 146 6.38 6.95 -9.62
N ALA A 147 7.47 7.71 -9.50
CA ALA A 147 8.41 7.89 -10.60
C ALA A 147 9.03 6.57 -11.06
N ARG A 148 9.34 5.66 -10.13
CA ARG A 148 9.91 4.35 -10.45
C ARG A 148 8.91 3.40 -11.12
N ALA A 149 7.64 3.44 -10.69
CA ALA A 149 6.57 2.69 -11.33
C ALA A 149 6.36 3.16 -12.78
N GLN A 150 6.32 4.47 -13.00
CA GLN A 150 6.23 5.06 -14.34
C GLN A 150 7.43 4.69 -15.22
N ALA A 151 8.65 4.73 -14.68
CA ALA A 151 9.86 4.33 -15.39
C ALA A 151 9.89 2.84 -15.75
N SER A 152 9.14 2.01 -15.03
CA SER A 152 9.02 0.56 -15.26
C SER A 152 7.77 0.21 -16.08
N GLU A 153 7.16 1.21 -16.75
CA GLU A 153 5.94 1.08 -17.56
C GLU A 153 4.73 0.48 -16.80
N ARG A 154 4.73 0.55 -15.46
CA ARG A 154 3.60 0.11 -14.65
C ARG A 154 2.49 1.14 -14.67
N ALA A 155 1.25 0.68 -14.75
CA ALA A 155 0.09 1.55 -14.64
C ALA A 155 0.09 2.21 -13.25
N VAL A 156 -0.08 3.53 -13.20
CA VAL A 156 -0.19 4.29 -11.95
C VAL A 156 -1.51 5.06 -11.94
N GLN A 157 -2.31 4.85 -10.91
CA GLN A 157 -3.52 5.62 -10.65
C GLN A 157 -3.32 6.48 -9.40
N VAL A 158 -3.38 7.80 -9.55
CA VAL A 158 -3.27 8.74 -8.42
C VAL A 158 -4.62 8.89 -7.74
N ILE A 159 -4.64 8.77 -6.41
CA ILE A 159 -5.80 8.90 -5.55
C ILE A 159 -5.59 10.09 -4.61
N TRP A 160 -6.18 11.22 -4.96
CA TRP A 160 -6.18 12.42 -4.12
C TRP A 160 -7.51 13.16 -4.20
N PRO A 161 -8.49 12.82 -3.34
CA PRO A 161 -9.83 13.39 -3.43
C PRO A 161 -9.84 14.87 -3.05
N THR A 162 -10.77 15.63 -3.64
CA THR A 162 -10.98 17.04 -3.30
C THR A 162 -11.22 17.21 -1.80
N GLY A 163 -10.50 18.17 -1.19
CA GLY A 163 -10.54 18.40 0.27
C GLY A 163 -9.55 17.56 1.06
N ALA A 164 -8.80 16.65 0.42
CA ALA A 164 -7.69 15.94 1.05
C ALA A 164 -6.56 16.90 1.44
N ALA A 165 -6.00 16.67 2.62
CA ALA A 165 -4.92 17.44 3.21
C ALA A 165 -4.05 16.55 4.09
N ARG A 166 -2.76 16.91 4.14
CA ARG A 166 -1.76 16.31 5.01
C ARG A 166 -1.58 17.13 6.28
N GLN A 167 -1.18 16.47 7.35
CA GLN A 167 -0.78 17.12 8.58
C GLN A 167 0.50 17.92 8.29
N ARG A 168 0.47 19.23 8.56
CA ARG A 168 1.70 20.02 8.51
C ARG A 168 2.59 19.54 9.65
N GLN A 169 3.74 18.96 9.32
CA GLN A 169 4.81 18.79 10.30
C GLN A 169 5.26 20.19 10.70
N ARG A 170 5.02 20.55 11.97
CA ARG A 170 5.61 21.74 12.59
C ARG A 170 7.04 21.44 13.01
#